data_AF-A0A2N3G4H6-F1
#
_entry.id   AF-A0A2N3G4H6-F1
#
_cell.length_a   1.000
_cell.length_b   1.000
_cell.length_c   1.000
_cell.angle_alpha   90.00
_cell.angle_beta   90.00
_cell.angle_gamma   90.00
#
_symmetry.space_group_name_H-M   'P 1'
#
loop_
_entity.id
_entity.type
_entity.pdbx_description
1 polymer ?
#
loop_
_entity_poly.entity_id
_entity_poly.type
_entity_poly.pdbx_seq_one_letter_code
_entity_poly.pdbx_strand_id
1 'polypeptide(L)'
;MNGIENWKGILSSFGFMFTAPSREIFLRISSAWALVPGRRTITRVYQVAEPLRARAHDAYHRFFREGAWSMSELWRIAAVLLLASFCRRGLVSLLLDDTLLRK
;
A
#
# COMPACT_ATOMS: atom_id res chain seq x y z
N MET A 1 -15.54 14.84 5.31
CA MET A 1 -14.64 13.71 5.63
C MET A 1 -13.25 14.29 5.90
N ASN A 2 -12.61 13.95 7.02
CA ASN A 2 -11.24 14.41 7.29
C ASN A 2 -10.21 13.52 6.56
N GLY A 3 -8.94 13.95 6.50
CA GLY A 3 -7.90 13.24 5.74
C GLY A 3 -7.65 11.80 6.20
N ILE A 4 -7.86 11.50 7.48
CA ILE A 4 -7.67 10.15 8.04
C ILE A 4 -8.73 9.18 7.52
N GLU A 5 -9.99 9.59 7.47
CA GLU A 5 -11.07 8.75 6.95
C GLU A 5 -10.95 8.53 5.44
N ASN A 6 -10.49 9.54 4.68
CA ASN A 6 -10.15 9.38 3.26
C ASN A 6 -9.02 8.36 3.07
N TRP A 7 -7.95 8.46 3.87
CA TRP A 7 -6.82 7.54 3.81
C TRP A 7 -7.24 6.10 4.07
N LYS A 8 -7.99 5.86 5.16
CA LYS A 8 -8.54 4.54 5.48
C LYS A 8 -9.45 4.00 4.38
N GLY A 9 -10.31 4.86 3.83
CA GLY A 9 -11.21 4.50 2.74
C GLY A 9 -10.45 4.03 1.51
N ILE A 10 -9.44 4.79 1.07
CA ILE A 10 -8.59 4.42 -0.08
C ILE A 10 -7.90 3.08 0.16
N LEU A 11 -7.27 2.88 1.33
CA LEU A 11 -6.59 1.62 1.63
C LEU A 11 -7.56 0.43 1.72
N SER A 12 -8.77 0.66 2.24
CA SER A 12 -9.80 -0.38 2.36
C SER A 12 -10.31 -0.85 1.00
N SER A 13 -10.26 0.00 -0.03
CA SER A 13 -10.60 -0.38 -1.41
C SER A 13 -9.69 -1.48 -1.99
N PHE A 14 -8.50 -1.70 -1.43
CA PHE A 14 -7.61 -2.81 -1.82
C PHE A 14 -7.90 -4.10 -1.04
N GLY A 15 -8.79 -4.06 -0.05
CA GLY A 15 -8.98 -5.14 0.92
C GLY A 15 -9.36 -6.49 0.32
N PHE A 16 -10.02 -6.49 -0.84
CA PHE A 16 -10.43 -7.71 -1.54
C PHE A 16 -9.25 -8.49 -2.16
N MET A 17 -8.09 -7.86 -2.30
CA MET A 17 -6.89 -8.51 -2.82
C MET A 17 -6.17 -9.40 -1.80
N PHE A 18 -6.54 -9.29 -0.54
CA PHE A 18 -5.79 -9.85 0.58
C PHE A 18 -6.66 -10.79 1.40
N THR A 19 -6.06 -11.88 1.90
CA THR A 19 -6.64 -12.64 3.01
C THR A 19 -6.75 -11.75 4.26
N ALA A 20 -7.61 -12.13 5.23
CA ALA A 20 -7.83 -11.31 6.42
C ALA A 20 -6.52 -10.94 7.18
N PRO A 21 -5.57 -11.87 7.44
CA PRO A 21 -4.30 -11.51 8.08
C PRO A 21 -3.43 -10.56 7.23
N SER A 22 -3.29 -10.83 5.92
CA SER A 22 -2.49 -9.99 5.02
C SER A 22 -3.09 -8.61 4.80
N ARG A 23 -4.43 -8.49 4.85
CA ARG A 23 -5.13 -7.22 4.72
C ARG A 23 -4.75 -6.27 5.86
N GLU A 24 -4.69 -6.77 7.08
CA GLU A 24 -4.33 -5.93 8.21
C GLU A 24 -2.86 -5.49 8.15
N ILE A 25 -1.96 -6.37 7.73
CA ILE A 25 -0.56 -6.02 7.49
C ILE A 25 -0.47 -4.94 6.40
N PHE A 26 -1.22 -5.07 5.30
CA PHE A 26 -1.27 -4.07 4.24
C PHE A 26 -1.73 -2.69 4.74
N LEU A 27 -2.81 -2.63 5.52
CA LEU A 27 -3.31 -1.36 6.07
C LEU A 27 -2.26 -0.68 6.96
N ARG A 28 -1.64 -1.45 7.86
CA ARG A 28 -0.64 -0.95 8.80
C ARG A 28 0.63 -0.51 8.09
N ILE A 29 1.14 -1.34 7.16
CA ILE A 29 2.41 -1.05 6.49
C ILE A 29 2.29 0.13 5.53
N SER A 30 1.18 0.26 4.79
CA SER A 30 0.94 1.40 3.90
C SER A 30 0.86 2.71 4.71
N SER A 31 0.15 2.69 5.83
CA SER A 31 0.06 3.85 6.73
C SER A 31 1.41 4.21 7.33
N ALA A 32 2.15 3.23 7.84
CA ALA A 32 3.48 3.46 8.39
C ALA A 32 4.49 3.94 7.33
N TRP A 33 4.44 3.41 6.12
CA TRP A 33 5.32 3.82 5.02
C TRP A 33 5.11 5.29 4.65
N ALA A 34 3.87 5.78 4.68
CA ALA A 34 3.55 7.18 4.45
C ALA A 34 4.08 8.11 5.57
N LEU A 35 4.16 7.61 6.80
CA LEU A 35 4.59 8.37 7.98
C LEU A 35 6.11 8.32 8.24
N VAL A 36 6.81 7.28 7.77
CA VAL A 36 8.23 7.10 8.03
C VAL A 36 9.07 8.07 7.20
N PRO A 37 9.86 8.96 7.82
CA PRO A 37 10.80 9.82 7.11
C PRO A 37 12.07 9.05 6.72
N GLY A 38 12.70 9.48 5.63
CA GLY A 38 13.97 8.91 5.15
C GLY A 38 13.82 7.54 4.50
N ARG A 39 14.79 6.64 4.73
CA ARG A 39 14.81 5.31 4.12
C ARG A 39 13.70 4.43 4.72
N ARG A 40 12.80 3.92 3.87
CA ARG A 40 11.62 3.14 4.26
C ARG A 40 11.89 1.63 4.20
N THR A 41 12.88 1.15 4.95
CA THR A 41 13.15 -0.30 5.07
C THR A 41 12.02 -0.99 5.83
N ILE A 42 11.77 -2.28 5.58
CA ILE A 42 10.72 -3.05 6.28
C ILE A 42 10.87 -2.97 7.78
N THR A 43 12.09 -3.08 8.31
CA THR A 43 12.37 -2.97 9.75
C THR A 43 12.00 -1.61 10.32
N ARG A 44 12.28 -0.51 9.61
CA ARG A 44 11.96 0.84 10.07
C ARG A 44 10.46 1.12 9.95
N VAL A 45 9.82 0.63 8.89
CA VAL A 45 8.37 0.73 8.73
C VAL A 45 7.65 -0.09 9.80
N TYR A 46 8.14 -1.28 10.13
CA TYR A 46 7.59 -2.13 11.20
C TYR A 46 7.55 -1.43 12.55
N GLN A 47 8.59 -0.67 12.92
CA GLN A 47 8.62 0.08 14.18
C GLN A 47 7.45 1.07 14.32
N VAL A 48 6.96 1.61 13.21
CA VAL A 48 5.80 2.51 13.18
C VAL A 48 4.49 1.73 13.01
N ALA A 49 4.51 0.65 12.22
CA ALA A 49 3.33 -0.15 11.90
C ALA A 49 2.85 -1.05 13.06
N GLU A 50 3.75 -1.44 13.96
CA GLU A 50 3.49 -2.39 15.05
C GLU A 50 4.19 -1.94 16.35
N PRO A 51 3.82 -0.77 16.91
CA PRO A 51 4.51 -0.19 18.07
C PRO A 51 4.43 -1.09 19.32
N LEU A 52 3.32 -1.82 19.47
CA LEU A 52 3.10 -2.77 20.57
C LEU A 52 3.75 -4.13 20.34
N ARG A 53 4.35 -4.37 19.15
CA ARG A 53 4.97 -5.65 18.77
C ARG A 53 4.04 -6.86 18.94
N ALA A 54 2.73 -6.67 18.73
CA ALA A 54 1.73 -7.75 18.85
C ALA A 54 1.88 -8.81 17.75
N ARG A 55 2.50 -8.46 16.62
CA ARG A 55 2.93 -9.40 15.59
C ARG A 55 4.44 -9.51 15.54
N ALA A 56 4.92 -10.69 15.18
CA ALA A 56 6.32 -10.89 14.85
C ALA A 56 6.73 -10.03 13.65
N HIS A 57 7.94 -9.46 13.72
CA HIS A 57 8.56 -8.74 12.61
C HIS A 57 8.64 -9.59 11.33
N ASP A 58 8.79 -10.91 11.46
CA ASP A 58 8.82 -11.83 10.32
C ASP A 58 7.55 -11.80 9.48
N ALA A 59 6.40 -11.43 10.05
CA ALA A 59 5.12 -11.44 9.36
C ALA A 59 5.10 -10.36 8.28
N TYR A 60 5.78 -9.24 8.53
CA TYR A 60 5.94 -8.15 7.57
C TYR A 60 6.90 -8.52 6.44
N HIS A 61 7.93 -9.33 6.71
CA HIS A 61 8.79 -9.86 5.65
C HIS A 61 8.06 -10.93 4.81
N ARG A 62 7.33 -11.84 5.45
CA ARG A 62 6.53 -12.86 4.78
C ARG A 62 5.42 -12.26 3.93
N PHE A 63 4.84 -11.13 4.33
CA PHE A 63 3.86 -10.41 3.52
C PHE A 63 4.38 -10.12 2.10
N PHE A 64 5.63 -9.68 1.94
CA PHE A 64 6.21 -9.42 0.61
C PHE A 64 6.78 -10.66 -0.07
N ARG A 65 7.29 -11.62 0.71
CA ARG A 65 7.96 -12.80 0.17
C ARG A 65 6.99 -13.89 -0.29
N GLU A 66 5.94 -14.11 0.50
CA GLU A 66 5.08 -15.31 0.46
C GLU A 66 3.59 -14.94 0.50
N GLY A 67 3.25 -13.65 0.46
CA GLY A 67 1.87 -13.20 0.50
C GLY A 67 1.08 -13.67 -0.71
N ALA A 68 -0.14 -14.15 -0.48
CA ALA A 68 -1.10 -14.52 -1.53
C ALA A 68 -1.76 -13.26 -2.13
N TRP A 69 -0.97 -12.42 -2.80
CA TRP A 69 -1.42 -11.22 -3.52
C TRP A 69 -0.51 -10.97 -4.74
N SER A 70 -0.99 -10.15 -5.69
CA SER A 70 -0.27 -9.85 -6.95
C SER A 70 0.09 -8.37 -7.05
N MET A 71 1.36 -8.10 -7.35
CA MET A 71 1.84 -6.73 -7.57
C MET A 71 1.19 -6.09 -8.80
N SER A 72 1.01 -6.85 -9.89
CA SER A 72 0.34 -6.36 -11.09
C SER A 72 -1.11 -5.99 -10.82
N GLU A 73 -1.80 -6.80 -10.01
CA GLU A 73 -3.18 -6.54 -9.62
C GLU A 73 -3.29 -5.30 -8.70
N LEU A 74 -2.31 -5.12 -7.80
CA LEU A 74 -2.22 -3.93 -6.94
C LEU A 74 -2.16 -2.66 -7.79
N TRP A 75 -1.26 -2.64 -8.77
CA TRP A 75 -1.10 -1.48 -9.66
C TRP A 75 -2.31 -1.25 -10.55
N ARG A 76 -2.92 -2.31 -11.07
CA ARG A 76 -4.15 -2.22 -11.87
C ARG A 76 -5.28 -1.56 -11.07
N ILE A 77 -5.52 -2.02 -9.84
CA ILE A 77 -6.56 -1.47 -8.96
C ILE A 77 -6.23 -0.04 -8.54
N ALA A 78 -4.97 0.24 -8.22
CA ALA A 78 -4.53 1.60 -7.91
C ALA A 78 -4.82 2.56 -9.07
N ALA A 79 -4.50 2.17 -10.31
CA ALA A 79 -4.80 2.97 -11.49
C ALA A 79 -6.32 3.21 -11.65
N VAL A 80 -7.14 2.17 -11.49
CA VAL A 80 -8.61 2.30 -11.55
C VAL A 80 -9.13 3.26 -10.48
N LEU A 81 -8.64 3.16 -9.24
CA LEU A 81 -9.06 4.02 -8.13
C LEU A 81 -8.63 5.48 -8.35
N LEU A 82 -7.44 5.72 -8.89
CA LEU A 82 -6.96 7.06 -9.24
C LEU A 82 -7.82 7.68 -10.34
N LEU A 83 -8.07 6.94 -11.43
CA LEU A 83 -8.91 7.43 -12.53
C LEU A 83 -10.35 7.71 -12.07
N ALA A 84 -10.95 6.81 -11.29
CA ALA A 84 -12.29 6.98 -10.76
C ALA A 84 -12.40 8.18 -9.78
N SER A 85 -11.30 8.54 -9.12
CA SER A 85 -11.26 9.62 -8.13
C SER A 85 -10.95 10.98 -8.76
N PHE A 86 -10.04 11.03 -9.73
CA PHE A 86 -9.49 12.29 -10.27
C PHE A 86 -9.91 12.60 -11.71
N CYS A 87 -10.29 11.60 -12.50
CA CYS A 87 -10.58 11.75 -13.93
C CYS A 87 -11.87 11.01 -14.33
N ARG A 88 -12.99 11.34 -13.66
CA ARG A 88 -14.28 10.66 -13.83
C ARG A 88 -14.85 10.74 -15.25
N ARG A 89 -14.52 11.80 -16.00
CA ARG A 89 -15.01 12.05 -17.37
C ARG A 89 -13.94 12.79 -18.17
N GLY A 90 -13.97 12.62 -19.49
CA GLY A 90 -13.06 13.29 -20.42
C GLY A 90 -11.83 12.45 -20.76
N LEU A 91 -10.90 13.07 -21.51
CA LEU A 91 -9.66 12.44 -21.92
C LEU A 91 -8.64 12.45 -20.77
N VAL A 92 -7.90 11.35 -20.64
CA VAL A 92 -6.78 11.23 -19.70
C VAL A 92 -5.49 11.31 -20.49
N SER A 93 -4.73 12.38 -20.30
CA SER A 93 -3.38 12.49 -20.87
C SER A 93 -2.46 11.51 -20.17
N LEU A 94 -1.87 10.57 -20.92
CA LEU A 94 -0.94 9.58 -20.40
C LEU A 94 0.49 10.03 -20.69
N LEU A 95 1.23 10.41 -19.64
CA LEU A 95 2.66 10.69 -19.71
C LEU A 95 3.41 9.43 -19.27
N LEU A 96 4.28 8.92 -20.15
CA LEU A 96 5.05 7.71 -19.92
C LEU A 96 6.55 8.04 -19.95
N ASP A 97 7.28 7.45 -19.02
CA ASP A 97 8.74 7.48 -18.96
C ASP A 97 9.23 6.18 -18.29
N ASP A 98 10.43 5.74 -18.65
CA ASP A 98 11.03 4.54 -18.09
C ASP A 98 12.11 4.91 -17.07
N THR A 99 12.00 4.38 -15.85
CA THR A 99 13.01 4.57 -14.80
C THR A 99 13.71 3.26 -14.48
N LEU A 100 15.05 3.26 -14.51
CA LEU A 100 15.84 2.11 -14.10
C LEU A 100 15.85 1.97 -12.57
N LEU A 101 15.43 0.79 -12.09
CA LEU A 101 15.62 0.41 -10.69
C LEU A 101 17.08 -0.02 -10.47
N ARG A 102 17.91 0.85 -9.87
CA ARG A 102 19.25 0.48 -9.38
C ARG A 102 19.15 0.03 -7.93
N LYS A 103 19.76 -1.12 -7.64
CA LYS A 103 19.79 -1.75 -6.32
C LYS A 103 20.95 -1.24 -5.47
#